data_AF-A0A0R3H306-F1
#
_entry.id   AF-A0A0R3H306-F1
#
_cell.length_a   1.000
_cell.length_b   1.000
_cell.length_c   1.000
_cell.angle_alpha   90.00
_cell.angle_beta   90.00
_cell.angle_gamma   90.00
#
_symmetry.space_group_name_H-M   'P 1'
#
loop_
_entity.id
_entity.type
_entity.pdbx_description
1 polymer ?
#
loop_
_entity_poly.entity_id
_entity_poly.type
_entity_poly.pdbx_seq_one_letter_code
_entity_poly.pdbx_strand_id
1 'polypeptide(L)'
;MSTFIGQLIGFAVIVFLVVKFVVPPVRTLMAKQQDAVRQQLADSKTAADKLVEAEGAHAKAIEDAKADAAHIAEEAKADAVQISKQLREQADAEVERIKVHGQEQILLQRQQLIRQLRGDLGAESVNRAGDLVRSHVSDPAAQSATVDRFLDELSQMAGSINTERRPLAAGGAGLHAASRESLAEQVKAFQANAVSLDSLTLNALADDLTAVAEVLVKELVLRKHLSEPVDASEQAAKVALVDSVFGSKIGRPALEVVRTAVTARWSASNDLITAIEHIARLALLERAERDGQIDDVEDQLFRVSRILDSEPQLSTLLGNTTSPAADRVALLKNVLAGRSNLIVTSLLAQTVRLLRGKRADVAVLEVAELAVARRDESVAHVKSAAPISDAQSTRLAQVLGQIYGRTIAVQLDVDPELLGGLVVNIGDEEIDGSLSSRLSAAALHLPN
;
A
#
# COMPACT_ATOMS: atom_id res chain seq x y z
N MET A 1 -26.52 -113.90 126.35
CA MET A 1 -25.71 -113.42 125.22
C MET A 1 -26.51 -113.07 123.95
N SER A 2 -27.83 -113.26 123.88
CA SER A 2 -28.64 -112.93 122.68
C SER A 2 -28.80 -111.43 122.38
N THR A 3 -28.53 -110.54 123.34
CA THR A 3 -28.71 -109.08 123.20
C THR A 3 -27.62 -108.38 122.37
N PHE A 4 -26.41 -108.95 122.26
CA PHE A 4 -25.30 -108.34 121.49
C PHE A 4 -25.49 -108.44 119.97
N ILE A 5 -26.13 -109.50 119.48
CA ILE A 5 -26.37 -109.74 118.05
C ILE A 5 -27.40 -108.75 117.49
N GLY A 6 -28.44 -108.41 118.24
CA GLY A 6 -29.46 -107.45 117.79
C GLY A 6 -28.94 -106.02 117.62
N GLN A 7 -28.01 -105.59 118.49
CA GLN A 7 -27.40 -104.25 118.42
C GLN A 7 -26.47 -104.10 117.20
N LEU A 8 -25.76 -105.17 116.85
CA LEU A 8 -24.86 -105.20 115.69
C LEU A 8 -25.64 -105.13 114.37
N ILE A 9 -26.81 -105.78 114.31
CA ILE A 9 -27.73 -105.69 113.16
C ILE A 9 -28.31 -104.28 113.05
N GLY A 10 -28.77 -103.67 114.15
CA GLY A 10 -29.27 -102.29 114.15
C GLY A 10 -28.22 -101.27 113.70
N PHE A 11 -26.97 -101.43 114.16
CA PHE A 11 -25.85 -100.58 113.73
C PHE A 11 -25.53 -100.76 112.24
N ALA A 12 -25.54 -102.00 111.74
CA ALA A 12 -25.30 -102.27 110.32
C ALA A 12 -26.34 -101.61 109.40
N VAL A 13 -27.62 -101.56 109.81
CA VAL A 13 -28.69 -100.90 109.03
C VAL A 13 -28.50 -99.38 108.98
N ILE A 14 -28.12 -98.75 110.08
CA ILE A 14 -27.84 -97.30 110.12
C ILE A 14 -26.64 -96.96 109.25
N VAL A 15 -25.54 -97.73 109.35
CA VAL A 15 -24.36 -97.55 108.51
C VAL A 15 -24.72 -97.70 107.03
N PHE A 16 -25.55 -98.69 106.67
CA PHE A 16 -26.02 -98.87 105.31
C PHE A 16 -26.79 -97.66 104.79
N LEU A 17 -27.73 -97.10 105.57
CA LEU A 17 -28.49 -95.92 105.16
C LEU A 17 -27.61 -94.68 104.97
N VAL A 18 -26.66 -94.44 105.88
CA VAL A 18 -25.73 -93.29 105.77
C VAL A 18 -24.83 -93.42 104.54
N VAL A 19 -24.24 -94.61 104.34
CA VAL A 19 -23.35 -94.87 103.19
C VAL A 19 -24.11 -94.83 101.88
N LYS A 20 -25.37 -95.33 101.83
CA LYS A 20 -26.15 -95.43 100.59
C LYS A 20 -26.83 -94.12 100.19
N PHE A 21 -27.31 -93.31 101.14
CA PHE A 21 -28.13 -92.13 100.82
C PHE A 21 -27.47 -90.78 101.16
N VAL A 22 -26.61 -90.69 102.17
CA VAL A 22 -26.02 -89.39 102.59
C VAL A 22 -24.64 -89.15 101.99
N VAL A 23 -23.80 -90.19 101.91
CA VAL A 23 -22.43 -90.06 101.36
C VAL A 23 -22.41 -89.67 99.87
N PRO A 24 -23.28 -90.19 98.97
CA PRO A 24 -23.23 -89.84 97.55
C PRO A 24 -23.41 -88.34 97.26
N PRO A 25 -24.46 -87.63 97.76
CA PRO A 25 -24.63 -86.21 97.45
C PRO A 25 -23.50 -85.33 98.00
N VAL A 26 -23.00 -85.61 99.21
CA VAL A 26 -21.87 -84.86 99.80
C VAL A 26 -20.59 -85.04 98.98
N ARG A 27 -20.31 -86.27 98.52
CA ARG A 27 -19.14 -86.57 97.68
C ARG A 27 -19.24 -85.88 96.31
N THR A 28 -20.43 -85.80 95.72
CA THR A 28 -20.64 -85.10 94.43
C THR A 28 -20.51 -83.57 94.54
N LEU A 29 -20.94 -82.97 95.65
CA LEU A 29 -20.75 -81.53 95.90
C LEU A 29 -19.27 -81.19 96.13
N MET A 30 -18.56 -82.00 96.91
CA MET A 30 -17.11 -81.85 97.11
C MET A 30 -16.31 -82.04 95.81
N ALA A 31 -16.69 -83.01 94.98
CA ALA A 31 -16.07 -83.20 93.66
C ALA A 31 -16.32 -82.00 92.73
N LYS A 32 -17.55 -81.47 92.67
CA LYS A 32 -17.86 -80.26 91.89
C LYS A 32 -17.08 -79.03 92.36
N GLN A 33 -16.90 -78.85 93.67
CA GLN A 33 -16.08 -77.75 94.20
C GLN A 33 -14.59 -77.96 93.88
N GLN A 34 -14.08 -79.19 93.99
CA GLN A 34 -12.70 -79.51 93.60
C GLN A 34 -12.44 -79.29 92.10
N ASP A 35 -13.37 -79.68 91.24
CA ASP A 35 -13.26 -79.49 89.79
C ASP A 35 -13.41 -78.02 89.39
N ALA A 36 -14.29 -77.25 90.05
CA ALA A 36 -14.40 -75.80 89.83
C ALA A 36 -13.11 -75.06 90.23
N VAL A 37 -12.48 -75.43 91.35
CA VAL A 37 -11.19 -74.87 91.78
C VAL A 37 -10.06 -75.26 90.81
N ARG A 38 -10.04 -76.52 90.33
CA ARG A 38 -9.09 -76.96 89.29
C ARG A 38 -9.28 -76.21 87.98
N GLN A 39 -10.53 -75.99 87.56
CA GLN A 39 -10.84 -75.25 86.35
C GLN A 39 -10.45 -73.78 86.47
N GLN A 40 -10.74 -73.13 87.60
CA GLN A 40 -10.28 -71.76 87.87
C GLN A 40 -8.75 -71.65 87.89
N LEU A 41 -8.03 -72.64 88.45
CA LEU A 41 -6.57 -72.71 88.40
C LEU A 41 -6.05 -72.91 86.96
N ALA A 42 -6.72 -73.72 86.14
CA ALA A 42 -6.37 -73.93 84.73
C ALA A 42 -6.66 -72.70 83.86
N ASP A 43 -7.80 -72.03 84.06
CA ASP A 43 -8.17 -70.80 83.37
C ASP A 43 -7.25 -69.64 83.79
N SER A 44 -6.88 -69.54 85.07
CA SER A 44 -5.91 -68.56 85.54
C SER A 44 -4.51 -68.79 84.96
N LYS A 45 -4.09 -70.06 84.79
CA LYS A 45 -2.81 -70.39 84.17
C LYS A 45 -2.80 -70.06 82.68
N THR A 46 -3.85 -70.42 81.95
CA THR A 46 -3.96 -70.10 80.51
C THR A 46 -4.12 -68.60 80.25
N ALA A 47 -4.80 -67.85 81.14
CA ALA A 47 -4.85 -66.39 81.10
C ALA A 47 -3.46 -65.77 81.37
N ALA A 48 -2.70 -66.31 82.33
CA ALA A 48 -1.32 -65.89 82.59
C ALA A 48 -0.40 -66.18 81.39
N ASP A 49 -0.50 -67.37 80.79
CA ASP A 49 0.28 -67.75 79.61
C ASP A 49 -0.05 -66.84 78.40
N LYS A 50 -1.33 -66.52 78.18
CA LYS A 50 -1.77 -65.55 77.14
C LYS A 50 -1.29 -64.13 77.41
N LEU A 51 -1.23 -63.71 78.68
CA LEU A 51 -0.69 -62.40 79.04
C LEU A 51 0.80 -62.32 78.72
N VAL A 52 1.56 -63.37 79.03
CA VAL A 52 3.00 -63.45 78.68
C VAL A 52 3.20 -63.47 77.17
N GLU A 53 2.36 -64.20 76.42
CA GLU A 53 2.40 -64.20 74.94
C GLU A 53 2.05 -62.82 74.36
N ALA A 54 1.02 -62.15 74.89
CA ALA A 54 0.62 -60.81 74.47
C ALA A 54 1.67 -59.74 74.82
N GLU A 55 2.30 -59.83 76.00
CA GLU A 55 3.41 -58.97 76.41
C GLU A 55 4.62 -59.18 75.49
N GLY A 56 4.93 -60.45 75.14
CA GLY A 56 5.99 -60.79 74.19
C GLY A 56 5.71 -60.27 72.77
N ALA A 57 4.47 -60.43 72.29
CA ALA A 57 4.05 -59.91 70.98
C ALA A 57 4.03 -58.37 70.94
N HIS A 58 3.60 -57.72 72.03
CA HIS A 58 3.62 -56.26 72.15
C HIS A 58 5.04 -55.72 72.20
N ALA A 59 5.94 -56.35 72.97
CA ALA A 59 7.35 -55.99 73.01
C ALA A 59 8.00 -56.10 71.63
N LYS A 60 7.71 -57.19 70.90
CA LYS A 60 8.18 -57.37 69.51
C LYS A 60 7.60 -56.33 68.56
N ALA A 61 6.30 -56.02 68.65
CA ALA A 61 5.68 -54.99 67.82
C ALA A 61 6.26 -53.59 68.08
N ILE A 62 6.65 -53.27 69.33
CA ILE A 62 7.36 -52.03 69.65
C ILE A 62 8.77 -52.03 69.04
N GLU A 63 9.47 -53.16 69.06
CA GLU A 63 10.79 -53.30 68.46
C GLU A 63 10.73 -53.13 66.93
N ASP A 64 9.79 -53.82 66.28
CA ASP A 64 9.53 -53.71 64.84
C ASP A 64 9.13 -52.26 64.46
N ALA A 65 8.22 -51.64 65.22
CA ALA A 65 7.83 -50.24 65.00
C ALA A 65 8.98 -49.24 65.18
N LYS A 66 9.92 -49.51 66.11
CA LYS A 66 11.13 -48.71 66.27
C LYS A 66 12.09 -48.90 65.10
N ALA A 67 12.22 -50.13 64.59
CA ALA A 67 13.04 -50.43 63.42
C ALA A 67 12.46 -49.75 62.16
N ASP A 68 11.15 -49.83 61.95
CA ASP A 68 10.45 -49.16 60.85
C ASP A 68 10.56 -47.63 60.95
N ALA A 69 10.38 -47.06 62.15
CA ALA A 69 10.55 -45.62 62.36
C ALA A 69 11.99 -45.16 62.08
N ALA A 70 12.99 -45.98 62.45
CA ALA A 70 14.38 -45.70 62.12
C ALA A 70 14.64 -45.78 60.61
N HIS A 71 14.05 -46.76 59.92
CA HIS A 71 14.12 -46.88 58.46
C HIS A 71 13.50 -45.67 57.76
N ILE A 72 12.28 -45.28 58.13
CA ILE A 72 11.58 -44.10 57.59
C ILE A 72 12.41 -42.83 57.85
N ALA A 73 13.04 -42.70 59.02
CA ALA A 73 13.90 -41.56 59.32
C ALA A 73 15.15 -41.50 58.44
N GLU A 74 15.77 -42.64 58.13
CA GLU A 74 16.92 -42.70 57.20
C GLU A 74 16.51 -42.44 55.75
N GLU A 75 15.37 -42.97 55.29
CA GLU A 75 14.81 -42.63 53.97
C GLU A 75 14.50 -41.14 53.86
N ALA A 76 13.83 -40.56 54.87
CA ALA A 76 13.52 -39.13 54.89
C ALA A 76 14.79 -38.25 54.88
N LYS A 77 15.87 -38.69 55.53
CA LYS A 77 17.17 -38.00 55.46
C LYS A 77 17.79 -38.13 54.06
N ALA A 78 17.75 -39.31 53.46
CA ALA A 78 18.25 -39.53 52.11
C ALA A 78 17.49 -38.69 51.08
N ASP A 79 16.16 -38.64 51.19
CA ASP A 79 15.28 -37.82 50.37
C ASP A 79 15.55 -36.33 50.58
N ALA A 80 15.72 -35.86 51.83
CA ALA A 80 16.07 -34.48 52.11
C ALA A 80 17.40 -34.08 51.44
N VAL A 81 18.40 -34.96 51.46
CA VAL A 81 19.66 -34.75 50.74
C VAL A 81 19.44 -34.69 49.24
N GLN A 82 18.64 -35.60 48.67
CA GLN A 82 18.33 -35.63 47.24
C GLN A 82 17.57 -34.38 46.79
N ILE A 83 16.55 -33.95 47.54
CA ILE A 83 15.80 -32.71 47.30
C ILE A 83 16.75 -31.52 47.35
N SER A 84 17.64 -31.45 48.35
CA SER A 84 18.61 -30.35 48.45
C SER A 84 19.57 -30.32 47.25
N LYS A 85 19.96 -31.50 46.73
CA LYS A 85 20.81 -31.62 45.54
C LYS A 85 20.06 -31.15 44.29
N GLN A 86 18.81 -31.60 44.09
CA GLN A 86 17.98 -31.18 42.96
C GLN A 86 17.70 -29.67 42.99
N LEU A 87 17.41 -29.11 44.16
CA LEU A 87 17.21 -27.66 44.31
C LEU A 87 18.49 -26.87 43.98
N ARG A 88 19.68 -27.38 44.34
CA ARG A 88 20.96 -26.77 43.93
C ARG A 88 21.16 -26.84 42.42
N GLU A 89 20.94 -27.99 41.80
CA GLU A 89 21.07 -28.15 40.35
C GLU A 89 20.08 -27.25 39.58
N GLN A 90 18.85 -27.11 40.08
CA GLN A 90 17.85 -26.18 39.53
C GLN A 90 18.28 -24.72 39.72
N ALA A 91 18.81 -24.36 40.90
CA ALA A 91 19.30 -23.00 41.15
C ALA A 91 20.49 -22.66 40.24
N ASP A 92 21.43 -23.59 40.05
CA ASP A 92 22.57 -23.40 39.14
C ASP A 92 22.10 -23.22 37.68
N ALA A 93 21.11 -24.00 37.24
CA ALA A 93 20.50 -23.86 35.93
C ALA A 93 19.77 -22.51 35.75
N GLU A 94 19.10 -22.01 36.79
CA GLU A 94 18.44 -20.70 36.77
C GLU A 94 19.47 -19.56 36.71
N VAL A 95 20.56 -19.66 37.48
CA VAL A 95 21.65 -18.68 37.46
C VAL A 95 22.28 -18.60 36.06
N GLU A 96 22.56 -19.74 35.42
CA GLU A 96 23.09 -19.73 34.06
C GLU A 96 22.06 -19.19 33.05
N ARG A 97 20.76 -19.49 33.19
CA ARG A 97 19.71 -18.89 32.35
C ARG A 97 19.66 -17.37 32.48
N ILE A 98 19.67 -16.85 33.71
CA ILE A 98 19.67 -15.40 33.99
C ILE A 98 20.92 -14.75 33.39
N LYS A 99 22.08 -15.41 33.50
CA LYS A 99 23.34 -14.93 32.95
C LYS A 99 23.34 -14.86 31.43
N VAL A 100 22.88 -15.89 30.74
CA VAL A 100 22.74 -15.90 29.27
C VAL A 100 21.76 -14.82 28.82
N HIS A 101 20.59 -14.74 29.46
CA HIS A 101 19.60 -13.71 29.14
C HIS A 101 20.12 -12.29 29.40
N GLY A 102 20.86 -12.09 30.50
CA GLY A 102 21.51 -10.81 30.80
C GLY A 102 22.57 -10.44 29.76
N GLN A 103 23.36 -11.41 29.28
CA GLN A 103 24.33 -11.18 28.20
C GLN A 103 23.64 -10.78 26.89
N GLU A 104 22.55 -11.45 26.52
CA GLU A 104 21.75 -11.09 25.35
C GLU A 104 21.15 -9.67 25.48
N GLN A 105 20.61 -9.33 26.66
CA GLN A 105 20.09 -7.98 26.93
C GLN A 105 21.19 -6.91 26.80
N ILE A 106 22.40 -7.17 27.33
CA ILE A 106 23.53 -6.24 27.21
C ILE A 106 23.91 -6.05 25.74
N LEU A 107 23.91 -7.11 24.93
CA LEU A 107 24.20 -7.02 23.49
C LEU A 107 23.15 -6.18 22.75
N LEU A 108 21.86 -6.38 23.06
CA LEU A 108 20.78 -5.58 22.49
C LEU A 108 20.88 -4.10 22.91
N GLN A 109 21.14 -3.83 24.18
CA GLN A 109 21.36 -2.47 24.69
C GLN A 109 22.57 -1.82 24.02
N ARG A 110 23.68 -2.55 23.84
CA ARG A 110 24.85 -2.06 23.12
C ARG A 110 24.53 -1.74 21.66
N GLN A 111 23.74 -2.58 20.98
CA GLN A 111 23.32 -2.32 19.61
C GLN A 111 22.41 -1.08 19.51
N GLN A 112 21.47 -0.91 20.45
CA GLN A 112 20.63 0.29 20.54
C GLN A 112 21.47 1.54 20.79
N LEU A 113 22.43 1.47 21.72
CA LEU A 113 23.34 2.58 22.01
C LEU A 113 24.19 2.95 20.79
N ILE A 114 24.73 1.96 20.06
CA ILE A 114 25.49 2.22 18.83
C ILE A 114 24.60 2.86 17.76
N ARG A 115 23.33 2.42 17.64
CA ARG A 115 22.38 3.00 16.70
C ARG A 115 22.06 4.45 17.04
N GLN A 116 21.75 4.72 18.31
CA GLN A 116 21.54 6.08 18.81
C GLN A 116 22.77 6.96 18.57
N LEU A 117 23.96 6.48 18.91
CA LEU A 117 25.22 7.21 18.66
C LEU A 117 25.44 7.50 17.17
N ARG A 118 25.06 6.59 16.27
CA ARG A 118 25.13 6.82 14.82
C ARG A 118 24.12 7.87 14.37
N GLY A 119 22.90 7.85 14.92
CA GLY A 119 21.88 8.87 14.67
C GLY A 119 22.35 10.25 15.15
N ASP A 120 22.80 10.36 16.40
CA ASP A 120 23.27 11.61 17.01
C ASP A 120 24.49 12.16 16.27
N LEU A 121 25.48 11.31 15.98
CA LEU A 121 26.67 11.70 15.20
C LEU A 121 26.29 12.12 13.78
N GLY A 122 25.36 11.41 13.16
CA GLY A 122 24.83 11.72 11.84
C GLY A 122 24.15 13.09 11.81
N ALA A 123 23.27 13.36 12.77
CA ALA A 123 22.57 14.63 12.90
C ALA A 123 23.54 15.79 13.10
N GLU A 124 24.50 15.66 14.02
CA GLU A 124 25.54 16.67 14.26
C GLU A 124 26.42 16.88 13.02
N SER A 125 26.73 15.81 12.28
CA SER A 125 27.50 15.90 11.04
C SER A 125 26.75 16.66 9.95
N VAL A 126 25.44 16.38 9.77
CA VAL A 126 24.59 17.10 8.80
C VAL A 126 24.43 18.56 9.20
N ASN A 127 24.26 18.87 10.50
CA ASN A 127 24.20 20.25 10.98
C ASN A 127 25.48 21.02 10.65
N ARG A 128 26.65 20.45 10.97
CA ARG A 128 27.95 21.07 10.63
C ARG A 128 28.17 21.20 9.13
N ALA A 129 27.75 20.20 8.35
CA ALA A 129 27.78 20.28 6.89
C ALA A 129 26.85 21.41 6.40
N GLY A 130 25.67 21.58 6.99
CA GLY A 130 24.77 22.68 6.71
C GLY A 130 25.39 24.05 6.98
N ASP A 131 26.09 24.22 8.11
CA ASP A 131 26.80 25.46 8.43
C ASP A 131 27.98 25.73 7.48
N LEU A 132 28.74 24.68 7.13
CA LEU A 132 29.81 24.78 6.13
C LEU A 132 29.25 25.18 4.76
N VAL A 133 28.17 24.55 4.31
CA VAL A 133 27.51 24.89 3.04
C VAL A 133 27.02 26.32 3.09
N ARG A 134 26.34 26.75 4.16
CA ARG A 134 25.86 28.13 4.33
C ARG A 134 27.00 29.15 4.28
N SER A 135 28.15 28.85 4.89
CA SER A 135 29.33 29.71 4.80
C SER A 135 29.93 29.74 3.38
N HIS A 136 29.97 28.60 2.69
CA HIS A 136 30.50 28.51 1.33
C HIS A 136 29.64 29.26 0.32
N VAL A 137 28.31 29.10 0.41
CA VAL A 137 27.34 29.79 -0.46
C VAL A 137 27.10 31.25 -0.07
N SER A 138 27.81 31.77 0.93
CA SER A 138 27.85 33.22 1.18
C SER A 138 28.71 33.95 0.13
N ASP A 139 29.57 33.24 -0.61
CA ASP A 139 30.35 33.76 -1.73
C ASP A 139 29.52 33.72 -3.03
N PRO A 140 29.31 34.86 -3.72
CA PRO A 140 28.62 34.91 -5.01
C PRO A 140 29.21 33.96 -6.07
N ALA A 141 30.52 33.72 -6.06
CA ALA A 141 31.15 32.80 -7.01
C ALA A 141 30.72 31.34 -6.77
N ALA A 142 30.59 30.93 -5.50
CA ALA A 142 30.12 29.60 -5.11
C ALA A 142 28.63 29.39 -5.42
N GLN A 143 27.81 30.44 -5.26
CA GLN A 143 26.39 30.43 -5.66
C GLN A 143 26.25 30.21 -7.17
N SER A 144 27.00 30.96 -7.98
CA SER A 144 27.00 30.80 -9.44
C SER A 144 27.44 29.40 -9.86
N ALA A 145 28.50 28.86 -9.26
CA ALA A 145 28.98 27.51 -9.57
C ALA A 145 27.95 26.41 -9.23
N THR A 146 27.12 26.64 -8.21
CA THR A 146 26.03 25.72 -7.84
C THR A 146 24.92 25.74 -8.88
N VAL A 147 24.54 26.93 -9.35
CA VAL A 147 23.59 27.12 -10.46
C VAL A 147 24.12 26.42 -11.72
N ASP A 148 25.37 26.65 -12.10
CA ASP A 148 25.97 26.05 -13.30
C ASP A 148 25.98 24.52 -13.24
N ARG A 149 26.31 23.93 -12.08
CA ARG A 149 26.26 22.48 -11.88
C ARG A 149 24.85 21.93 -12.07
N PHE A 150 23.82 22.60 -11.57
CA PHE A 150 22.44 22.17 -11.76
C PHE A 150 21.99 22.29 -13.23
N LEU A 151 22.40 23.35 -13.93
CA LEU A 151 22.17 23.48 -15.37
C LEU A 151 22.85 22.35 -16.16
N ASP A 152 24.05 21.93 -15.74
CA ASP A 152 24.73 20.78 -16.34
C ASP A 152 23.95 19.47 -16.11
N GLU A 153 23.46 19.22 -14.89
CA GLU A 153 22.61 18.07 -14.55
C GLU A 153 21.31 18.05 -15.40
N LEU A 154 20.63 19.20 -15.51
CA LEU A 154 19.44 19.34 -16.37
C LEU A 154 19.74 19.07 -17.85
N SER A 155 20.89 19.54 -18.34
CA SER A 155 21.29 19.33 -19.73
C SER A 155 21.57 17.86 -20.05
N GLN A 156 22.10 17.10 -19.09
CA GLN A 156 22.29 15.65 -19.23
C GLN A 156 20.94 14.92 -19.27
N MET A 157 19.98 15.30 -18.43
CA MET A 157 18.61 14.77 -18.50
C MET A 157 17.97 15.06 -19.86
N ALA A 158 18.08 16.30 -20.36
CA ALA A 158 17.59 16.69 -21.68
C ALA A 158 18.19 15.84 -22.81
N GLY A 159 19.49 15.53 -22.71
CA GLY A 159 20.20 14.66 -23.66
C GLY A 159 19.63 13.24 -23.71
N SER A 160 19.24 12.68 -22.55
CA SER A 160 18.65 11.34 -22.46
C SER A 160 17.21 11.26 -23.01
N ILE A 161 16.41 12.32 -22.82
CA ILE A 161 15.00 12.40 -23.27
C ILE A 161 14.92 12.54 -24.81
N ASN A 162 15.86 13.26 -25.42
CA ASN A 162 15.86 13.50 -26.87
C ASN A 162 16.18 12.25 -27.70
N THR A 163 16.78 11.22 -27.12
CA THR A 163 16.95 9.91 -27.80
C THR A 163 15.64 9.19 -28.09
N GLU A 164 14.55 9.56 -27.39
CA GLU A 164 13.23 8.93 -27.53
C GLU A 164 12.20 9.83 -28.25
N ARG A 165 12.36 11.16 -28.19
CA ARG A 165 11.46 12.11 -28.86
C ARG A 165 11.81 12.31 -30.32
N ARG A 166 11.12 11.56 -31.19
CA ARG A 166 10.95 11.94 -32.60
C ARG A 166 10.15 13.25 -32.66
N PRO A 167 10.50 14.23 -33.51
CA PRO A 167 9.72 15.46 -33.62
C PRO A 167 8.31 15.11 -34.11
N LEU A 168 7.35 15.16 -33.18
CA LEU A 168 5.95 14.91 -33.43
C LEU A 168 5.40 16.13 -34.16
N ALA A 169 5.23 16.01 -35.48
CA ALA A 169 4.36 16.91 -36.21
C ALA A 169 2.93 16.71 -35.67
N ALA A 170 2.55 17.54 -34.70
CA ALA A 170 1.26 17.50 -34.01
C ALA A 170 0.11 17.39 -35.02
N GLY A 171 -0.65 16.29 -34.94
CA GLY A 171 -1.85 16.05 -35.73
C GLY A 171 -1.70 15.25 -37.03
N GLY A 172 -0.47 15.00 -37.53
CA GLY A 172 -0.24 14.28 -38.80
C GLY A 172 0.52 12.95 -38.66
N ALA A 173 0.93 12.59 -37.45
CA ALA A 173 1.70 11.38 -37.15
C ALA A 173 0.85 10.13 -37.44
N GLY A 174 1.00 9.57 -38.65
CA GLY A 174 0.24 8.41 -39.14
C GLY A 174 -0.42 8.63 -40.50
N LEU A 175 -0.50 9.87 -40.98
CA LEU A 175 -1.08 10.21 -42.29
C LEU A 175 -0.06 10.03 -43.43
N HIS A 176 -0.54 9.55 -44.58
CA HIS A 176 0.24 9.50 -45.81
C HIS A 176 0.44 10.91 -46.42
N ALA A 177 1.39 11.03 -47.36
CA ALA A 177 1.84 12.33 -47.89
C ALA A 177 0.70 13.23 -48.39
N ALA A 178 -0.23 12.71 -49.22
CA ALA A 178 -1.34 13.51 -49.75
C ALA A 178 -2.34 13.97 -48.67
N SER A 179 -2.57 13.13 -47.65
CA SER A 179 -3.44 13.48 -46.52
C SER A 179 -2.78 14.53 -45.62
N ARG A 180 -1.46 14.46 -45.42
CA ARG A 180 -0.71 15.49 -44.65
C ARG A 180 -0.73 16.84 -45.35
N GLU A 181 -0.54 16.87 -46.66
CA GLU A 181 -0.59 18.10 -47.46
C GLU A 181 -1.99 18.72 -47.41
N SER A 182 -3.03 17.92 -47.64
CA SER A 182 -4.42 18.35 -47.53
C SER A 182 -4.78 18.87 -46.14
N LEU A 183 -4.29 18.22 -45.07
CA LEU A 183 -4.47 18.68 -43.70
C LEU A 183 -3.77 20.02 -43.44
N ALA A 184 -2.54 20.20 -43.94
CA ALA A 184 -1.82 21.46 -43.77
C ALA A 184 -2.53 22.63 -44.47
N GLU A 185 -3.07 22.40 -45.67
CA GLU A 185 -3.87 23.40 -46.39
C GLU A 185 -5.18 23.73 -45.67
N GLN A 186 -5.86 22.71 -45.13
CA GLN A 186 -7.04 22.87 -44.27
C GLN A 186 -6.75 23.73 -43.05
N VAL A 187 -5.67 23.43 -42.32
CA VAL A 187 -5.26 24.17 -41.12
C VAL A 187 -4.96 25.62 -41.47
N LYS A 188 -4.24 25.88 -42.57
CA LYS A 188 -3.93 27.23 -43.05
C LYS A 188 -5.21 28.01 -43.39
N ALA A 189 -6.16 27.39 -44.09
CA ALA A 189 -7.44 28.02 -44.43
C ALA A 189 -8.28 28.32 -43.18
N PHE A 190 -8.31 27.37 -42.23
CA PHE A 190 -8.97 27.57 -40.94
C PHE A 190 -8.35 28.75 -40.18
N GLN A 191 -7.02 28.80 -40.03
CA GLN A 191 -6.33 29.88 -39.32
C GLN A 191 -6.62 31.26 -39.92
N ALA A 192 -6.61 31.37 -41.25
CA ALA A 192 -6.92 32.63 -41.93
C ALA A 192 -8.33 33.14 -41.62
N ASN A 193 -9.31 32.23 -41.49
CA ASN A 193 -10.70 32.58 -41.18
C ASN A 193 -10.92 32.75 -39.68
N ALA A 194 -10.22 31.98 -38.85
CA ALA A 194 -10.38 31.94 -37.40
C ALA A 194 -10.18 33.32 -36.78
N VAL A 195 -9.21 34.11 -37.27
CA VAL A 195 -8.91 35.48 -36.80
C VAL A 195 -10.15 36.37 -36.68
N SER A 196 -11.15 36.18 -37.56
CA SER A 196 -12.37 36.99 -37.60
C SER A 196 -13.52 36.49 -36.71
N LEU A 197 -13.42 35.29 -36.16
CA LEU A 197 -14.46 34.67 -35.33
C LEU A 197 -14.37 35.17 -33.89
N ASP A 198 -15.41 35.02 -33.08
CA ASP A 198 -15.36 35.26 -31.62
C ASP A 198 -15.30 33.92 -30.84
N SER A 199 -15.02 33.98 -29.53
CA SER A 199 -14.85 32.79 -28.68
C SER A 199 -16.11 31.89 -28.67
N LEU A 200 -17.31 32.48 -28.72
CA LEU A 200 -18.57 31.71 -28.78
C LEU A 200 -18.75 31.00 -30.13
N THR A 201 -18.45 31.67 -31.25
CA THR A 201 -18.52 31.06 -32.58
C THR A 201 -17.45 29.97 -32.75
N LEU A 202 -16.25 30.14 -32.18
CA LEU A 202 -15.22 29.09 -32.17
C LEU A 202 -15.68 27.84 -31.41
N ASN A 203 -16.39 28.02 -30.30
CA ASN A 203 -16.98 26.89 -29.58
C ASN A 203 -18.06 26.17 -30.41
N ALA A 204 -19.00 26.94 -30.98
CA ALA A 204 -20.05 26.38 -31.84
C ALA A 204 -19.46 25.67 -33.07
N LEU A 205 -18.42 26.24 -33.68
CA LEU A 205 -17.67 25.63 -34.78
C LEU A 205 -17.08 24.28 -34.38
N ALA A 206 -16.43 24.18 -33.22
CA ALA A 206 -15.86 22.92 -32.74
C ALA A 206 -16.94 21.86 -32.50
N ASP A 207 -18.07 22.24 -31.90
CA ASP A 207 -19.20 21.33 -31.65
C ASP A 207 -19.85 20.86 -32.96
N ASP A 208 -20.05 21.75 -33.93
CA ASP A 208 -20.57 21.44 -35.25
C ASP A 208 -19.65 20.49 -36.02
N LEU A 209 -18.34 20.77 -36.04
CA LEU A 209 -17.36 19.89 -36.70
C LEU A 209 -17.27 18.52 -36.03
N THR A 210 -17.38 18.46 -34.70
CA THR A 210 -17.48 17.20 -33.96
C THR A 210 -18.74 16.42 -34.37
N ALA A 211 -19.89 17.10 -34.47
CA ALA A 211 -21.14 16.47 -34.90
C ALA A 211 -21.05 15.93 -36.34
N VAL A 212 -20.42 16.68 -37.26
CA VAL A 212 -20.13 16.20 -38.62
C VAL A 212 -19.24 14.96 -38.58
N ALA A 213 -18.14 14.99 -37.82
CA ALA A 213 -17.27 13.83 -37.66
C ALA A 213 -18.02 12.61 -37.12
N GLU A 214 -18.91 12.78 -36.13
CA GLU A 214 -19.75 11.70 -35.61
C GLU A 214 -20.66 11.09 -36.68
N VAL A 215 -21.28 11.93 -37.53
CA VAL A 215 -22.10 11.46 -38.65
C VAL A 215 -21.25 10.67 -39.65
N LEU A 216 -20.05 11.15 -40.01
CA LEU A 216 -19.16 10.46 -40.94
C LEU A 216 -18.57 9.17 -40.37
N VAL A 217 -18.44 9.07 -39.04
CA VAL A 217 -18.08 7.81 -38.38
C VAL A 217 -19.19 6.77 -38.54
N LYS A 218 -20.46 7.16 -38.34
CA LYS A 218 -21.64 6.27 -38.42
C LYS A 218 -22.01 5.91 -39.86
N GLU A 219 -22.03 6.89 -40.75
CA GLU A 219 -22.48 6.75 -42.14
C GLU A 219 -21.32 6.46 -43.08
N LEU A 220 -20.92 5.19 -43.15
CA LEU A 220 -19.76 4.73 -43.92
C LEU A 220 -19.86 5.05 -45.42
N VAL A 221 -21.07 4.97 -45.99
CA VAL A 221 -21.32 5.24 -47.42
C VAL A 221 -21.10 6.72 -47.73
N LEU A 222 -21.68 7.60 -46.91
CA LEU A 222 -21.49 9.05 -47.04
C LEU A 222 -20.01 9.40 -46.92
N ARG A 223 -19.32 8.86 -45.91
CA ARG A 223 -17.87 9.05 -45.74
C ARG A 223 -17.09 8.66 -46.98
N LYS A 224 -17.36 7.48 -47.54
CA LYS A 224 -16.65 6.97 -48.72
C LYS A 224 -16.78 7.95 -49.88
N HIS A 225 -17.99 8.36 -50.22
CA HIS A 225 -18.24 9.31 -51.32
C HIS A 225 -17.62 10.69 -51.09
N LEU A 226 -17.65 11.21 -49.86
CA LEU A 226 -17.06 12.52 -49.56
C LEU A 226 -15.53 12.48 -49.59
N SER A 227 -14.91 11.35 -49.22
CA SER A 227 -13.45 11.17 -49.21
C SER A 227 -12.85 10.74 -50.56
N GLU A 228 -13.67 10.32 -51.52
CA GLU A 228 -13.23 9.76 -52.81
C GLU A 228 -12.49 10.82 -53.65
N PRO A 229 -11.28 10.56 -54.17
CA PRO A 229 -10.59 11.56 -54.99
C PRO A 229 -11.37 11.79 -56.29
N VAL A 230 -11.80 13.04 -56.53
CA VAL A 230 -12.56 13.44 -57.73
C VAL A 230 -11.85 14.56 -58.47
N ASP A 231 -12.06 14.60 -59.79
CA ASP A 231 -11.55 15.67 -60.65
C ASP A 231 -12.30 16.99 -60.42
N ALA A 232 -11.71 18.10 -60.86
CA ALA A 232 -12.25 19.46 -60.63
C ALA A 232 -13.70 19.64 -61.13
N SER A 233 -14.11 18.93 -62.19
CA SER A 233 -15.48 18.98 -62.72
C SER A 233 -16.53 18.35 -61.78
N GLU A 234 -16.13 17.46 -60.87
CA GLU A 234 -17.03 16.71 -59.98
C GLU A 234 -17.00 17.22 -58.53
N GLN A 235 -16.04 18.10 -58.19
CA GLN A 235 -15.96 18.75 -56.87
C GLN A 235 -17.26 19.51 -56.50
N ALA A 236 -17.91 20.13 -57.49
CA ALA A 236 -19.17 20.83 -57.29
C ALA A 236 -20.30 19.90 -56.80
N ALA A 237 -20.34 18.65 -57.27
CA ALA A 237 -21.34 17.68 -56.84
C ALA A 237 -21.15 17.27 -55.37
N LYS A 238 -19.89 17.13 -54.92
CA LYS A 238 -19.59 16.86 -53.50
C LYS A 238 -19.99 18.00 -52.59
N VAL A 239 -19.68 19.24 -53.00
CA VAL A 239 -20.07 20.44 -52.23
C VAL A 239 -21.60 20.54 -52.15
N ALA A 240 -22.30 20.29 -53.26
CA ALA A 240 -23.77 20.25 -53.26
C ALA A 240 -24.33 19.16 -52.33
N LEU A 241 -23.69 17.98 -52.27
CA LEU A 241 -24.06 16.92 -51.33
C LEU A 241 -23.87 17.38 -49.87
N VAL A 242 -22.72 17.97 -49.54
CA VAL A 242 -22.45 18.55 -48.21
C VAL A 242 -23.50 19.59 -47.84
N ASP A 243 -23.84 20.49 -48.77
CA ASP A 243 -24.86 21.52 -48.56
C ASP A 243 -26.24 20.95 -48.30
N SER A 244 -26.60 19.89 -49.03
CA SER A 244 -27.89 19.22 -48.86
C SER A 244 -28.02 18.50 -47.51
N VAL A 245 -26.92 17.91 -47.02
CA VAL A 245 -26.92 17.10 -45.78
C VAL A 245 -26.74 18.00 -44.55
N PHE A 246 -25.79 18.93 -44.61
CA PHE A 246 -25.35 19.71 -43.45
C PHE A 246 -25.76 21.19 -43.48
N GLY A 247 -26.12 21.75 -44.64
CA GLY A 247 -26.28 23.20 -44.82
C GLY A 247 -27.31 23.89 -43.91
N SER A 248 -28.31 23.16 -43.41
CA SER A 248 -29.30 23.67 -42.43
C SER A 248 -29.04 23.23 -40.98
N LYS A 249 -28.00 22.42 -40.76
CA LYS A 249 -27.73 21.73 -39.49
C LYS A 249 -26.53 22.29 -38.74
N ILE A 250 -25.58 22.91 -39.45
CA ILE A 250 -24.36 23.47 -38.87
C ILE A 250 -24.22 24.95 -39.22
N GLY A 251 -23.45 25.67 -38.43
CA GLY A 251 -23.10 27.06 -38.68
C GLY A 251 -22.29 27.24 -39.98
N ARG A 252 -22.36 28.45 -40.54
CA ARG A 252 -21.64 28.80 -41.77
C ARG A 252 -20.12 28.54 -41.70
N PRO A 253 -19.40 28.90 -40.62
CA PRO A 253 -17.96 28.62 -40.54
C PRO A 253 -17.65 27.11 -40.60
N ALA A 254 -18.48 26.27 -39.97
CA ALA A 254 -18.31 24.82 -40.00
C ALA A 254 -18.56 24.27 -41.40
N LEU A 255 -19.59 24.77 -42.09
CA LEU A 255 -19.89 24.38 -43.46
C LEU A 255 -18.74 24.72 -44.41
N GLU A 256 -18.11 25.89 -44.28
CA GLU A 256 -16.96 26.27 -45.09
C GLU A 256 -15.74 25.34 -44.86
N VAL A 257 -15.45 24.99 -43.61
CA VAL A 257 -14.41 23.99 -43.29
C VAL A 257 -14.74 22.63 -43.91
N VAL A 258 -15.97 22.13 -43.78
CA VAL A 258 -16.35 20.83 -44.36
C VAL A 258 -16.29 20.86 -45.89
N ARG A 259 -16.74 21.94 -46.54
CA ARG A 259 -16.67 22.12 -48.00
C ARG A 259 -15.23 22.02 -48.51
N THR A 260 -14.32 22.76 -47.88
CA THR A 260 -12.90 22.70 -48.23
C THR A 260 -12.30 21.32 -47.96
N ALA A 261 -12.76 20.62 -46.91
CA ALA A 261 -12.25 19.30 -46.55
C ALA A 261 -12.64 18.24 -47.59
N VAL A 262 -13.88 18.28 -48.10
CA VAL A 262 -14.35 17.28 -49.08
C VAL A 262 -13.81 17.49 -50.49
N THR A 263 -13.34 18.70 -50.80
CA THR A 263 -12.64 19.00 -52.06
C THR A 263 -11.16 18.61 -52.04
N ALA A 264 -10.59 18.41 -50.85
CA ALA A 264 -9.19 18.01 -50.68
C ALA A 264 -8.98 16.51 -51.01
N ARG A 265 -7.72 16.12 -51.21
CA ARG A 265 -7.35 14.75 -51.61
C ARG A 265 -6.87 13.93 -50.42
N TRP A 266 -7.68 12.95 -50.02
CA TRP A 266 -7.38 12.05 -48.91
C TRP A 266 -6.84 10.70 -49.40
N SER A 267 -5.83 10.18 -48.69
CA SER A 267 -5.24 8.87 -48.99
C SER A 267 -6.11 7.73 -48.44
N ALA A 268 -6.83 7.96 -47.34
CA ALA A 268 -7.82 7.04 -46.79
C ALA A 268 -9.11 7.78 -46.38
N SER A 269 -10.24 7.06 -46.40
CA SER A 269 -11.55 7.63 -46.03
C SER A 269 -11.64 8.13 -44.59
N ASN A 270 -10.84 7.54 -43.69
CA ASN A 270 -10.74 7.96 -42.29
C ASN A 270 -9.89 9.22 -42.09
N ASP A 271 -9.07 9.60 -43.07
CA ASP A 271 -8.20 10.78 -42.97
C ASP A 271 -9.05 12.07 -43.02
N LEU A 272 -10.14 12.05 -43.78
CA LEU A 272 -11.13 13.14 -43.79
C LEU A 272 -11.73 13.38 -42.39
N ILE A 273 -12.09 12.31 -41.66
CA ILE A 273 -12.59 12.44 -40.28
C ILE A 273 -11.49 13.01 -39.38
N THR A 274 -10.27 12.48 -39.48
CA THR A 274 -9.12 12.92 -38.69
C THR A 274 -8.84 14.40 -38.91
N ALA A 275 -8.97 14.89 -40.14
CA ALA A 275 -8.81 16.31 -40.46
C ALA A 275 -9.91 17.18 -39.83
N ILE A 276 -11.19 16.80 -39.98
CA ILE A 276 -12.31 17.54 -39.39
C ILE A 276 -12.18 17.61 -37.86
N GLU A 277 -11.82 16.49 -37.23
CA GLU A 277 -11.57 16.42 -35.79
C GLU A 277 -10.39 17.28 -35.36
N HIS A 278 -9.31 17.28 -36.15
CA HIS A 278 -8.14 18.13 -35.89
C HIS A 278 -8.50 19.62 -35.94
N ILE A 279 -9.27 20.06 -36.95
CA ILE A 279 -9.75 21.45 -37.02
C ILE A 279 -10.71 21.78 -35.86
N ALA A 280 -11.58 20.85 -35.45
CA ALA A 280 -12.45 21.05 -34.28
C ALA A 280 -11.65 21.29 -32.99
N ARG A 281 -10.61 20.49 -32.74
CA ARG A 281 -9.69 20.66 -31.61
C ARG A 281 -8.96 21.99 -31.70
N LEU A 282 -8.47 22.34 -32.89
CA LEU A 282 -7.82 23.63 -33.11
C LEU A 282 -8.79 24.80 -32.86
N ALA A 283 -10.08 24.69 -33.15
CA ALA A 283 -11.04 25.76 -32.84
C ALA A 283 -11.20 25.98 -31.33
N LEU A 284 -11.23 24.90 -30.52
CA LEU A 284 -11.25 25.03 -29.05
C LEU A 284 -9.93 25.56 -28.48
N LEU A 285 -8.79 25.18 -29.05
CA LEU A 285 -7.48 25.69 -28.61
C LEU A 285 -7.29 27.16 -28.99
N GLU A 286 -7.76 27.59 -30.17
CA GLU A 286 -7.81 29.02 -30.55
C GLU A 286 -8.64 29.83 -29.56
N ARG A 287 -9.79 29.27 -29.14
CA ARG A 287 -10.62 29.89 -28.11
C ARG A 287 -9.87 30.00 -26.79
N ALA A 288 -9.20 28.93 -26.34
CA ALA A 288 -8.42 28.94 -25.11
C ALA A 288 -7.32 30.01 -25.12
N GLU A 289 -6.63 30.16 -26.24
CA GLU A 289 -5.59 31.16 -26.44
C GLU A 289 -6.15 32.58 -26.33
N ARG A 290 -7.28 32.87 -26.97
CA ARG A 290 -7.95 34.19 -26.90
C ARG A 290 -8.50 34.54 -25.55
N ASP A 291 -9.03 33.54 -24.85
CA ASP A 291 -9.54 33.69 -23.50
C ASP A 291 -8.38 33.80 -22.48
N GLY A 292 -7.11 33.67 -22.91
CA GLY A 292 -5.91 33.74 -22.06
C GLY A 292 -5.75 32.51 -21.16
N GLN A 293 -6.37 31.39 -21.52
CA GLN A 293 -6.46 30.16 -20.74
C GLN A 293 -5.66 28.99 -21.34
N ILE A 294 -4.88 29.21 -22.40
CA ILE A 294 -4.16 28.13 -23.09
C ILE A 294 -3.20 27.38 -22.16
N ASP A 295 -2.54 28.09 -21.25
CA ASP A 295 -1.63 27.52 -20.23
C ASP A 295 -2.37 26.56 -19.30
N ASP A 296 -3.46 27.01 -18.69
CA ASP A 296 -4.31 26.21 -17.81
C ASP A 296 -4.91 25.00 -18.55
N VAL A 297 -5.32 25.19 -19.81
CA VAL A 297 -5.85 24.10 -20.65
C VAL A 297 -4.78 23.04 -20.89
N GLU A 298 -3.56 23.45 -21.21
CA GLU A 298 -2.45 22.55 -21.47
C GLU A 298 -2.06 21.75 -20.22
N ASP A 299 -1.84 22.42 -19.09
CA ASP A 299 -1.46 21.79 -17.82
C ASP A 299 -2.51 20.75 -17.39
N GLN A 300 -3.80 21.12 -17.50
CA GLN A 300 -4.89 20.21 -17.19
C GLN A 300 -4.95 19.01 -18.14
N LEU A 301 -4.69 19.18 -19.45
CA LEU A 301 -4.65 18.08 -20.41
C LEU A 301 -3.51 17.10 -20.11
N PHE A 302 -2.31 17.60 -19.77
CA PHE A 302 -1.20 16.75 -19.33
C PHE A 302 -1.50 16.02 -18.03
N ARG A 303 -2.09 16.72 -17.06
CA ARG A 303 -2.51 16.11 -15.79
C ARG A 303 -3.51 14.99 -16.02
N VAL A 304 -4.53 15.21 -16.86
CA VAL A 304 -5.52 14.17 -17.18
C VAL A 304 -4.85 13.01 -17.94
N SER A 305 -3.94 13.28 -18.87
CA SER A 305 -3.17 12.24 -19.58
C SER A 305 -2.42 11.34 -18.59
N ARG A 306 -1.68 11.93 -17.64
CA ARG A 306 -0.96 11.19 -16.58
C ARG A 306 -1.91 10.37 -15.70
N ILE A 307 -3.05 10.92 -15.32
CA ILE A 307 -4.06 10.20 -14.54
C ILE A 307 -4.56 8.97 -15.30
N LEU A 308 -4.89 9.12 -16.59
CA LEU A 308 -5.37 8.02 -17.43
C LEU A 308 -4.32 6.94 -17.66
N ASP A 309 -3.04 7.30 -17.74
CA ASP A 309 -1.93 6.36 -17.82
C ASP A 309 -1.74 5.60 -16.49
N SER A 310 -1.84 6.30 -15.36
CA SER A 310 -1.76 5.69 -14.02
C SER A 310 -2.99 4.87 -13.61
N GLU A 311 -4.14 5.08 -14.27
CA GLU A 311 -5.40 4.40 -14.00
C GLU A 311 -5.89 3.59 -15.22
N PRO A 312 -5.28 2.41 -15.52
CA PRO A 312 -5.58 1.64 -16.73
C PRO A 312 -7.04 1.22 -16.87
N GLN A 313 -7.74 1.02 -15.73
CA GLN A 313 -9.16 0.67 -15.72
C GLN A 313 -10.01 1.82 -16.26
N LEU A 314 -9.73 3.05 -15.83
CA LEU A 314 -10.44 4.24 -16.31
C LEU A 314 -10.16 4.47 -17.80
N SER A 315 -8.90 4.35 -18.23
CA SER A 315 -8.57 4.44 -19.66
C SER A 315 -9.30 3.39 -20.50
N THR A 316 -9.39 2.15 -20.01
CA THR A 316 -10.11 1.06 -20.70
C THR A 316 -11.61 1.34 -20.80
N LEU A 317 -12.24 1.83 -19.73
CA LEU A 317 -13.66 2.18 -19.72
C LEU A 317 -13.97 3.33 -20.69
N LEU A 318 -13.13 4.36 -20.73
CA LEU A 318 -13.26 5.48 -21.67
C LEU A 318 -12.95 5.06 -23.12
N GLY A 319 -12.06 4.08 -23.32
CA GLY A 319 -11.71 3.49 -24.61
C GLY A 319 -12.76 2.49 -25.17
N ASN A 320 -13.73 2.06 -24.36
CA ASN A 320 -14.68 1.02 -24.75
C ASN A 320 -15.72 1.51 -25.77
N THR A 321 -15.42 1.35 -27.07
CA THR A 321 -16.31 1.76 -28.17
C THR A 321 -17.59 0.95 -28.29
N THR A 322 -17.72 -0.19 -27.60
CA THR A 322 -18.97 -0.96 -27.53
C THR A 322 -20.04 -0.27 -26.68
N SER A 323 -19.63 0.56 -25.71
CA SER A 323 -20.57 1.36 -24.91
C SER A 323 -21.00 2.63 -25.65
N PRO A 324 -22.21 3.16 -25.42
CA PRO A 324 -22.62 4.45 -25.98
C PRO A 324 -21.64 5.57 -25.63
N ALA A 325 -21.31 6.43 -26.60
CA ALA A 325 -20.40 7.55 -26.37
C ALA A 325 -20.91 8.51 -25.29
N ALA A 326 -22.23 8.67 -25.17
CA ALA A 326 -22.85 9.51 -24.14
C ALA A 326 -22.49 9.06 -22.72
N ASP A 327 -22.50 7.74 -22.46
CA ASP A 327 -22.20 7.18 -21.14
C ASP A 327 -20.71 7.38 -20.78
N ARG A 328 -19.83 7.20 -21.76
CA ARG A 328 -18.38 7.46 -21.57
C ARG A 328 -18.09 8.93 -21.30
N VAL A 329 -18.78 9.83 -22.00
CA VAL A 329 -18.68 11.28 -21.77
C VAL A 329 -19.24 11.65 -20.40
N ALA A 330 -20.33 11.02 -19.96
CA ALA A 330 -20.88 11.23 -18.62
C ALA A 330 -19.90 10.76 -17.53
N LEU A 331 -19.28 9.59 -17.69
CA LEU A 331 -18.22 9.11 -16.81
C LEU A 331 -17.06 10.10 -16.72
N LEU A 332 -16.55 10.56 -17.86
CA LEU A 332 -15.49 11.57 -17.92
C LEU A 332 -15.89 12.84 -17.15
N LYS A 333 -17.08 13.39 -17.41
CA LYS A 333 -17.57 14.61 -16.73
C LYS A 333 -17.70 14.42 -15.23
N ASN A 334 -18.10 13.24 -14.77
CA ASN A 334 -18.19 12.93 -13.34
C ASN A 334 -16.81 12.88 -12.67
N VAL A 335 -15.80 12.32 -13.36
CA VAL A 335 -14.41 12.28 -12.86
C VAL A 335 -13.81 13.69 -12.79
N LEU A 336 -14.12 14.55 -13.77
CA LEU A 336 -13.60 15.91 -13.86
C LEU A 336 -14.43 16.97 -13.09
N ALA A 337 -15.55 16.57 -12.49
CA ALA A 337 -16.52 17.50 -11.89
C ALA A 337 -15.85 18.42 -10.85
N GLY A 338 -15.86 19.73 -11.12
CA GLY A 338 -15.31 20.77 -10.26
C GLY A 338 -13.77 20.88 -10.24
N ARG A 339 -13.06 20.13 -11.11
CA ARG A 339 -11.58 20.07 -11.13
C ARG A 339 -10.94 20.45 -12.47
N SER A 340 -11.74 20.86 -13.43
CA SER A 340 -11.27 21.18 -14.79
C SER A 340 -12.07 22.33 -15.41
N ASN A 341 -11.41 23.09 -16.28
CA ASN A 341 -12.01 24.15 -17.08
C ASN A 341 -13.02 23.57 -18.10
N LEU A 342 -14.01 24.38 -18.48
CA LEU A 342 -15.01 24.06 -19.49
C LEU A 342 -14.39 23.71 -20.85
N ILE A 343 -13.29 24.38 -21.23
CA ILE A 343 -12.61 24.12 -22.51
C ILE A 343 -11.97 22.73 -22.51
N VAL A 344 -11.24 22.38 -21.45
CA VAL A 344 -10.64 21.05 -21.28
C VAL A 344 -11.71 19.97 -21.25
N THR A 345 -12.79 20.18 -20.50
CA THR A 345 -13.93 19.24 -20.46
C THR A 345 -14.52 19.03 -21.86
N SER A 346 -14.59 20.09 -22.68
CA SER A 346 -15.11 20.01 -24.06
C SER A 346 -14.13 19.26 -24.98
N LEU A 347 -12.84 19.58 -24.95
CA LEU A 347 -11.78 18.89 -25.71
C LEU A 347 -11.73 17.39 -25.40
N LEU A 348 -11.77 17.05 -24.11
CA LEU A 348 -11.76 15.66 -23.66
C LEU A 348 -13.06 14.94 -24.04
N ALA A 349 -14.22 15.60 -23.88
CA ALA A 349 -15.50 15.02 -24.29
C ALA A 349 -15.54 14.73 -25.80
N GLN A 350 -15.12 15.70 -26.64
CA GLN A 350 -15.03 15.51 -28.10
C GLN A 350 -14.09 14.36 -28.45
N THR A 351 -12.93 14.29 -27.79
CA THR A 351 -11.95 13.21 -27.99
C THR A 351 -12.52 11.85 -27.61
N VAL A 352 -13.20 11.71 -26.47
CA VAL A 352 -13.82 10.45 -26.04
C VAL A 352 -14.96 10.00 -26.95
N ARG A 353 -15.70 10.93 -27.56
CA ARG A 353 -16.73 10.60 -28.57
C ARG A 353 -16.11 10.04 -29.84
N LEU A 354 -14.96 10.57 -30.25
CA LEU A 354 -14.30 10.29 -31.52
C LEU A 354 -13.05 9.39 -31.39
N LEU A 355 -12.92 8.62 -30.30
CA LEU A 355 -11.77 7.73 -30.05
C LEU A 355 -11.48 6.72 -31.16
N ARG A 356 -12.51 6.25 -31.89
CA ARG A 356 -12.38 5.31 -33.02
C ARG A 356 -11.50 4.07 -32.73
N GLY A 357 -11.53 3.58 -31.49
CA GLY A 357 -10.76 2.42 -31.05
C GLY A 357 -9.31 2.72 -30.63
N LYS A 358 -8.89 3.99 -30.63
CA LYS A 358 -7.66 4.40 -29.93
C LYS A 358 -7.84 4.26 -28.42
N ARG A 359 -6.72 4.09 -27.72
CA ARG A 359 -6.64 4.18 -26.26
C ARG A 359 -6.90 5.60 -25.79
N ALA A 360 -7.60 5.76 -24.66
CA ALA A 360 -7.98 7.07 -24.15
C ALA A 360 -6.79 7.90 -23.66
N ASP A 361 -5.85 7.28 -22.95
CA ASP A 361 -4.61 7.89 -22.49
C ASP A 361 -3.79 8.47 -23.66
N VAL A 362 -3.55 7.67 -24.71
CA VAL A 362 -2.83 8.12 -25.91
C VAL A 362 -3.56 9.26 -26.62
N ALA A 363 -4.88 9.15 -26.79
CA ALA A 363 -5.65 10.18 -27.48
C ALA A 363 -5.68 11.52 -26.72
N VAL A 364 -5.69 11.48 -25.39
CA VAL A 364 -5.62 12.70 -24.57
C VAL A 364 -4.22 13.31 -24.61
N LEU A 365 -3.17 12.49 -24.59
CA LEU A 365 -1.79 12.97 -24.78
C LEU A 365 -1.62 13.68 -26.13
N GLU A 366 -2.16 13.12 -27.23
CA GLU A 366 -2.12 13.76 -28.55
C GLU A 366 -2.79 15.16 -28.53
N VAL A 367 -3.83 15.37 -27.72
CA VAL A 367 -4.49 16.69 -27.57
C VAL A 367 -3.66 17.63 -26.72
N ALA A 368 -3.02 17.14 -25.66
CA ALA A 368 -2.08 17.93 -24.86
C ALA A 368 -0.91 18.42 -25.73
N GLU A 369 -0.31 17.53 -26.53
CA GLU A 369 0.75 17.87 -27.49
C GLU A 369 0.28 18.88 -28.54
N LEU A 370 -0.98 18.79 -28.98
CA LEU A 370 -1.55 19.78 -29.90
C LEU A 370 -1.73 21.16 -29.24
N ALA A 371 -2.10 21.21 -27.96
CA ALA A 371 -2.16 22.45 -27.19
C ALA A 371 -0.76 23.08 -27.04
N VAL A 372 0.27 22.24 -26.78
CA VAL A 372 1.67 22.68 -26.73
C VAL A 372 2.12 23.26 -28.07
N ALA A 373 1.85 22.57 -29.17
CA ALA A 373 2.25 23.03 -30.51
C ALA A 373 1.58 24.35 -30.93
N ARG A 374 0.48 24.72 -30.26
CA ARG A 374 -0.18 26.02 -30.42
C ARG A 374 0.54 27.14 -29.68
N ARG A 375 1.15 26.81 -28.54
CA ARG A 375 1.75 27.77 -27.64
C ARG A 375 3.19 28.03 -28.09
N ASP A 376 3.45 29.23 -28.61
CA ASP A 376 4.79 29.62 -29.03
C ASP A 376 5.76 29.83 -27.84
N GLU A 377 5.27 29.98 -26.60
CA GLU A 377 6.12 30.32 -25.44
C GLU A 377 5.50 29.95 -24.08
N SER A 378 6.23 29.23 -23.21
CA SER A 378 5.81 28.88 -21.83
C SER A 378 6.60 29.55 -20.72
N VAL A 379 5.94 29.99 -19.65
CA VAL A 379 6.62 30.67 -18.52
C VAL A 379 7.05 29.67 -17.46
N ALA A 380 8.35 29.62 -17.17
CA ALA A 380 8.93 28.91 -16.05
C ALA A 380 9.20 29.89 -14.89
N HIS A 381 8.58 29.66 -13.74
CA HIS A 381 8.88 30.39 -12.51
C HIS A 381 10.11 29.75 -11.85
N VAL A 382 11.20 30.49 -11.76
CA VAL A 382 12.48 29.99 -11.25
C VAL A 382 12.80 30.73 -9.96
N LYS A 383 12.91 29.98 -8.86
CA LYS A 383 13.41 30.51 -7.59
C LYS A 383 14.90 30.24 -7.46
N SER A 384 15.66 31.26 -7.09
CA SER A 384 17.11 31.18 -6.88
C SER A 384 17.52 31.89 -5.60
N ALA A 385 18.56 31.41 -4.93
CA ALA A 385 19.10 32.08 -3.74
C ALA A 385 19.69 33.48 -4.02
N ALA A 386 20.09 33.73 -5.26
CA ALA A 386 20.63 35.01 -5.72
C ALA A 386 20.25 35.28 -7.19
N PRO A 387 20.34 36.54 -7.65
CA PRO A 387 20.15 36.85 -9.07
C PRO A 387 21.10 36.04 -9.94
N ILE A 388 20.55 35.38 -10.97
CA ILE A 388 21.36 34.66 -11.98
C ILE A 388 21.77 35.61 -13.10
N SER A 389 22.88 35.30 -13.78
CA SER A 389 23.33 36.07 -14.94
C SER A 389 22.44 35.84 -16.17
N ASP A 390 22.46 36.79 -17.11
CA ASP A 390 21.74 36.66 -18.39
C ASP A 390 22.17 35.42 -19.18
N ALA A 391 23.45 35.06 -19.09
CA ALA A 391 23.99 33.85 -19.71
C ALA A 391 23.37 32.57 -19.09
N GLN A 392 23.22 32.53 -17.76
CA GLN A 392 22.58 31.41 -17.06
C GLN A 392 21.08 31.35 -17.35
N SER A 393 20.39 32.49 -17.38
CA SER A 393 18.97 32.56 -17.74
C SER A 393 18.73 32.04 -19.17
N THR A 394 19.55 32.48 -20.13
CA THR A 394 19.48 32.02 -21.53
C THR A 394 19.75 30.51 -21.63
N ARG A 395 20.75 30.01 -20.90
CA ARG A 395 21.09 28.59 -20.86
C ARG A 395 19.97 27.77 -20.25
N LEU A 396 19.36 28.23 -19.15
CA LEU A 396 18.24 27.58 -18.50
C LEU A 396 17.02 27.51 -19.44
N ALA A 397 16.66 28.62 -20.08
CA ALA A 397 15.59 28.67 -21.08
C ALA A 397 15.84 27.66 -22.22
N GLN A 398 17.06 27.58 -22.73
CA GLN A 398 17.44 26.63 -23.79
C GLN A 398 17.32 25.17 -23.33
N VAL A 399 17.83 24.86 -22.12
CA VAL A 399 17.78 23.49 -21.58
C VAL A 399 16.34 23.07 -21.28
N LEU A 400 15.55 23.93 -20.63
CA LEU A 400 14.13 23.66 -20.40
C LEU A 400 13.38 23.53 -21.72
N GLY A 401 13.69 24.36 -22.71
CA GLY A 401 13.09 24.24 -24.03
C GLY A 401 13.43 22.94 -24.75
N GLN A 402 14.63 22.37 -24.53
CA GLN A 402 14.98 21.03 -25.00
C GLN A 402 14.23 19.92 -24.24
N ILE A 403 14.04 20.06 -22.93
CA ILE A 403 13.32 19.07 -22.10
C ILE A 403 11.84 19.03 -22.44
N TYR A 404 11.22 20.19 -22.63
CA TYR A 404 9.77 20.33 -22.86
C TYR A 404 9.39 20.47 -24.34
N GLY A 405 10.36 20.68 -25.24
CA GLY A 405 10.15 20.74 -26.68
C GLY A 405 9.55 22.06 -27.19
N ARG A 406 9.78 23.19 -26.51
CA ARG A 406 9.15 24.49 -26.79
C ARG A 406 9.96 25.68 -26.27
N THR A 407 9.64 26.91 -26.68
CA THR A 407 10.28 28.11 -26.12
C THR A 407 9.84 28.31 -24.67
N ILE A 408 10.78 28.48 -23.75
CA ILE A 408 10.49 28.72 -22.33
C ILE A 408 10.98 30.12 -21.94
N ALA A 409 10.06 31.00 -21.55
CA ALA A 409 10.35 32.26 -20.89
C ALA A 409 10.66 32.00 -19.40
N VAL A 410 11.77 32.53 -18.89
CA VAL A 410 12.16 32.35 -17.49
C VAL A 410 11.79 33.59 -16.68
N GLN A 411 10.95 33.41 -15.66
CA GLN A 411 10.65 34.43 -14.66
C GLN A 411 11.40 34.12 -13.37
N LEU A 412 12.38 34.96 -13.04
CA LEU A 412 13.22 34.78 -11.85
C LEU A 412 12.59 35.41 -10.61
N ASP A 413 12.52 34.65 -9.53
CA ASP A 413 12.22 35.11 -8.17
C ASP A 413 13.42 34.79 -7.26
N VAL A 414 13.78 35.72 -6.37
CA VAL A 414 14.97 35.57 -5.51
C VAL A 414 14.52 35.21 -4.10
N ASP A 415 14.82 33.98 -3.69
CA ASP A 415 14.47 33.41 -2.39
C ASP A 415 15.75 32.99 -1.62
N PRO A 416 16.22 33.80 -0.66
CA PRO A 416 17.43 33.53 0.11
C PRO A 416 17.36 32.23 0.95
N GLU A 417 16.17 31.67 1.20
CA GLU A 417 16.02 30.46 2.02
C GLU A 417 16.54 29.20 1.33
N LEU A 418 16.69 29.22 0.01
CA LEU A 418 17.16 28.07 -0.78
C LEU A 418 18.65 27.75 -0.56
N LEU A 419 19.41 28.65 0.06
CA LEU A 419 20.87 28.60 0.30
C LEU A 419 21.73 28.55 -0.97
N GLY A 420 21.25 27.95 -2.07
CA GLY A 420 21.89 27.88 -3.38
C GLY A 420 21.20 26.86 -4.28
N GLY A 421 21.53 26.89 -5.57
CA GLY A 421 20.83 26.10 -6.59
C GLY A 421 19.58 26.79 -7.12
N LEU A 422 18.69 26.02 -7.75
CA LEU A 422 17.51 26.52 -8.45
C LEU A 422 16.31 25.62 -8.14
N VAL A 423 15.13 26.21 -8.00
CA VAL A 423 13.85 25.51 -8.05
C VAL A 423 13.09 26.02 -9.25
N VAL A 424 12.67 25.13 -10.14
CA VAL A 424 11.99 25.49 -11.39
C VAL A 424 10.57 24.96 -11.38
N ASN A 425 9.59 25.86 -11.49
CA ASN A 425 8.18 25.54 -11.53
C ASN A 425 7.61 25.86 -12.91
N ILE A 426 7.04 24.87 -13.58
CA ILE A 426 6.40 25.00 -14.89
C ILE A 426 5.03 24.32 -14.78
N GLY A 427 3.96 25.12 -14.81
CA GLY A 427 2.61 24.63 -14.56
C GLY A 427 2.49 23.98 -13.17
N ASP A 428 2.10 22.70 -13.14
CA ASP A 428 1.98 21.87 -11.92
C ASP A 428 3.29 21.08 -11.58
N GLU A 429 4.38 21.25 -12.35
CA GLU A 429 5.62 20.48 -12.20
C GLU A 429 6.74 21.31 -11.54
N GLU A 430 7.36 20.76 -10.49
CA GLU A 430 8.46 21.37 -9.75
C GLU A 430 9.73 20.51 -9.89
N ILE A 431 10.81 21.13 -10.37
CA ILE A 431 12.14 20.55 -10.42
C ILE A 431 13.01 21.25 -9.38
N ASP A 432 13.27 20.57 -8.28
CA ASP A 432 14.03 21.12 -7.15
C ASP A 432 15.49 20.67 -7.17
N GLY A 433 16.38 21.63 -7.42
CA GLY A 433 17.84 21.48 -7.36
C GLY A 433 18.48 22.20 -6.18
N SER A 434 17.70 22.65 -5.19
CA SER A 434 18.18 23.49 -4.10
C SER A 434 19.05 22.74 -3.11
N LEU A 435 20.02 23.45 -2.52
CA LEU A 435 20.89 22.91 -1.48
C LEU A 435 20.13 22.66 -0.18
N SER A 436 19.11 23.46 0.13
CA SER A 436 18.22 23.25 1.28
C SER A 436 17.48 21.91 1.18
N SER A 437 16.95 21.55 0.01
CA SER A 437 16.29 20.26 -0.21
C SER A 437 17.28 19.09 -0.20
N ARG A 438 18.49 19.26 -0.77
CA ARG A 438 19.55 18.24 -0.66
C ARG A 438 20.00 18.00 0.78
N LEU A 439 20.12 19.04 1.60
CA LEU A 439 20.44 18.91 3.04
C LEU A 439 19.31 18.22 3.80
N SER A 440 18.05 18.56 3.49
CA SER A 440 16.87 17.91 4.08
C SER A 440 16.80 16.42 3.72
N ALA A 441 17.06 16.08 2.45
CA ALA A 441 17.17 14.70 2.00
C ALA A 441 18.31 13.95 2.69
N ALA A 442 19.48 14.58 2.85
CA ALA A 442 20.61 13.99 3.57
C ALA A 442 20.28 13.72 5.06
N ALA A 443 19.53 14.61 5.70
CA ALA A 443 19.05 14.40 7.08
C ALA A 443 18.05 13.23 7.18
N LEU A 444 17.16 13.08 6.20
CA LEU A 444 16.19 11.97 6.13
C LEU A 444 16.83 10.59 5.91
N HIS A 445 17.96 10.55 5.21
CA HIS A 445 18.71 9.31 4.96
C HIS A 445 19.64 8.87 6.09
N LEU A 446 19.64 9.57 7.22
CA LEU A 446 20.40 9.16 8.39
C LEU A 446 19.88 7.81 8.93
N PRO A 447 20.77 6.88 9.31
CA PRO A 447 20.36 5.61 9.88
C PRO A 447 19.67 5.84 11.23
N ASN A 448 18.36 5.53 11.27
CA ASN A 448 17.59 5.45 12.52
C ASN A 448 18.08 4.35 13.45
#